data_AF-A0A089QLG7-F1
#
_entry.id   AF-A0A089QLG7-F1
#
_cell.length_a   1.000
_cell.length_b   1.000
_cell.length_c   1.000
_cell.angle_alpha   90.00
_cell.angle_beta   90.00
_cell.angle_gamma   90.00
#
_symmetry.space_group_name_H-M   'P 1'
#
loop_
_entity.id
_entity.type
_entity.pdbx_description
1 polymer ?
#
loop_
_entity_poly.entity_id
_entity_poly.type
_entity_poly.pdbx_seq_one_letter_code
_entity_poly.pdbx_strand_id
1 'polypeptide(L)'
;MPLLLGVIPSVKADSICTLTSEVEPDVTITLKYIGSAGGIGTLNYKNKPSLGFYVGIWNGYGGQYYTAMTYSPELLNEEKTYQERTKNTEKIRTGHFMNFVGNQLGRATSIEDRKSGKLRALMPSLSQGYYYSIPFTKDGEFGRQKLSKEMKTIIDATEGFFVNSGGCRKFFPYGWD
;
A
#
# COMPACT_ATOMS: atom_id res chain seq x y z
N MET A 1 -11.69 44.91 -14.47
CA MET A 1 -12.00 43.46 -14.57
C MET A 1 -10.84 42.71 -13.92
N PRO A 2 -10.88 42.40 -12.61
CA PRO A 2 -9.76 41.74 -11.97
C PRO A 2 -9.89 40.22 -12.14
N LEU A 3 -8.78 39.60 -12.56
CA LEU A 3 -8.61 38.18 -12.77
C LEU A 3 -8.54 37.50 -11.39
N LEU A 4 -9.58 36.77 -11.00
CA LEU A 4 -9.58 35.86 -9.86
C LEU A 4 -8.65 34.67 -10.18
N LEU A 5 -7.38 34.80 -9.82
CA LEU A 5 -6.45 33.68 -9.70
C LEU A 5 -6.94 32.79 -8.56
N GLY A 6 -7.73 31.78 -8.90
CA GLY A 6 -8.13 30.71 -7.99
C GLY A 6 -6.90 30.01 -7.44
N VAL A 7 -6.59 30.27 -6.17
CA VAL A 7 -5.62 29.49 -5.41
C VAL A 7 -6.21 28.09 -5.26
N ILE A 8 -5.76 27.15 -6.09
CA ILE A 8 -6.03 25.73 -5.85
C ILE A 8 -5.35 25.43 -4.51
N PRO A 9 -6.06 25.02 -3.46
CA PRO A 9 -5.44 24.71 -2.19
C PRO A 9 -4.41 23.61 -2.44
N SER A 10 -3.14 23.93 -2.22
CA SER A 10 -2.04 22.98 -2.24
C SER A 10 -2.34 21.92 -1.18
N VAL A 11 -2.87 20.78 -1.59
CA VAL A 11 -2.90 19.56 -0.77
C VAL A 11 -1.47 19.36 -0.29
N LYS A 12 -1.22 19.43 1.02
CA LYS A 12 0.13 19.31 1.58
C LYS A 12 0.72 17.97 1.12
N ALA A 13 1.65 17.98 0.17
CA ALA A 13 2.28 16.78 -0.39
C ALA A 13 2.93 15.88 0.69
N ASP A 14 3.24 16.44 1.87
CA ASP A 14 3.77 15.74 3.03
C ASP A 14 2.82 14.74 3.70
N SER A 15 1.53 14.72 3.33
CA SER A 15 0.53 13.81 3.89
C SER A 15 0.23 12.59 3.01
N ILE A 16 0.76 12.54 1.78
CA ILE A 16 0.51 11.47 0.81
C ILE A 16 1.81 10.78 0.44
N CYS A 17 1.88 9.49 0.70
CA CYS A 17 2.93 8.61 0.20
C CYS A 17 2.44 7.91 -1.07
N THR A 18 3.30 7.87 -2.09
CA THR A 18 3.08 7.04 -3.27
C THR A 18 4.24 6.08 -3.46
N LEU A 19 3.92 4.81 -3.62
CA LEU A 19 4.85 3.77 -4.05
C LEU A 19 4.41 3.23 -5.42
N THR A 20 5.36 2.96 -6.30
CA THR A 20 5.10 2.42 -7.65
C THR A 20 5.82 1.09 -7.82
N SER A 21 5.15 0.07 -8.38
CA SER A 21 5.80 -1.21 -8.65
C SER A 21 6.94 -1.05 -9.68
N GLU A 22 8.08 -1.69 -9.43
CA GLU A 22 9.19 -1.73 -10.39
C GLU A 22 8.87 -2.60 -11.62
N VAL A 23 8.03 -3.63 -11.45
CA VAL A 23 7.73 -4.63 -12.50
C VAL A 23 6.45 -4.31 -13.26
N GLU A 24 5.49 -3.65 -12.63
CA GLU A 24 4.20 -3.28 -13.22
C GLU A 24 3.87 -1.80 -12.92
N PRO A 25 4.43 -0.84 -13.67
CA PRO A 25 4.33 0.60 -13.34
C PRO A 25 2.91 1.18 -13.30
N ASP A 26 1.94 0.50 -13.90
CA ASP A 26 0.51 0.83 -13.79
C ASP A 26 -0.06 0.56 -12.39
N VAL A 27 0.67 -0.16 -11.53
CA VAL A 27 0.27 -0.51 -10.17
C VAL A 27 0.97 0.36 -9.15
N THR A 28 0.18 1.07 -8.35
CA THR A 28 0.67 1.99 -7.33
C THR A 28 -0.02 1.78 -6.00
N ILE A 29 0.67 2.13 -4.91
CA ILE A 29 0.08 2.23 -3.58
C ILE A 29 0.09 3.70 -3.21
N THR A 30 -1.07 4.22 -2.83
CA THR A 30 -1.19 5.57 -2.28
C THR A 30 -1.62 5.47 -0.82
N LEU A 31 -0.97 6.22 0.06
CA LEU A 31 -1.27 6.24 1.49
C LEU A 31 -1.38 7.65 1.98
N LYS A 32 -2.40 7.91 2.79
CA LYS A 32 -2.54 9.11 3.60
C LYS A 32 -2.14 8.83 5.04
N TYR A 33 -1.40 9.75 5.63
CA TYR A 33 -0.91 9.60 6.99
C TYR A 33 -2.05 9.73 8.00
N ILE A 34 -2.14 8.81 8.96
CA ILE A 34 -3.23 8.78 9.96
C ILE A 34 -2.73 8.95 11.41
N GLY A 35 -1.46 9.33 11.59
CA GLY A 35 -0.79 9.28 12.89
C GLY A 35 -0.12 7.93 13.15
N SER A 36 0.89 7.92 14.02
CA SER A 36 1.53 6.68 14.52
C SER A 36 2.36 5.89 13.49
N ALA A 37 3.03 6.57 12.55
CA ALA A 37 3.95 5.94 11.59
C ALA A 37 3.30 4.79 10.78
N GLY A 38 2.12 5.10 10.25
CA GLY A 38 1.32 4.27 9.36
C GLY A 38 0.42 5.13 8.45
N GLY A 39 -0.34 4.48 7.59
CA GLY A 39 -1.21 5.17 6.64
C GLY A 39 -2.35 4.30 6.13
N ILE A 40 -3.40 4.96 5.66
CA ILE A 40 -4.54 4.34 4.97
C ILE A 40 -4.63 4.87 3.55
N GLY A 41 -4.99 4.02 2.61
CA GLY A 41 -5.20 4.41 1.24
C GLY A 41 -5.55 3.21 0.37
N THR A 42 -4.96 3.13 -0.81
CA THR A 42 -5.39 2.19 -1.85
C THR A 42 -4.22 1.59 -2.60
N LEU A 43 -4.40 0.35 -3.04
CA LEU A 43 -3.63 -0.24 -4.14
C LEU A 43 -4.43 0.00 -5.41
N ASN A 44 -3.78 0.60 -6.40
CA ASN A 44 -4.40 1.13 -7.60
C ASN A 44 -3.88 0.39 -8.83
N TYR A 45 -4.73 0.23 -9.84
CA TYR A 45 -4.36 -0.16 -11.20
C TYR A 45 -4.78 0.94 -12.17
N LYS A 46 -3.84 1.44 -12.97
CA LYS A 46 -4.06 2.57 -13.91
C LYS A 46 -4.70 3.79 -13.23
N ASN A 47 -4.19 4.14 -12.05
CA ASN A 47 -4.65 5.26 -11.22
C ASN A 47 -6.09 5.13 -10.70
N LYS A 48 -6.69 3.94 -10.74
CA LYS A 48 -7.99 3.66 -10.14
C LYS A 48 -7.84 2.76 -8.92
N PRO A 49 -8.50 3.05 -7.79
CA PRO A 49 -8.50 2.17 -6.63
C PRO A 49 -9.05 0.79 -6.96
N SER A 50 -8.26 -0.24 -6.68
CA SER A 50 -8.63 -1.65 -6.86
C SER A 50 -8.84 -2.33 -5.52
N LEU A 51 -7.94 -2.07 -4.56
CA LEU A 51 -8.02 -2.59 -3.19
C LEU A 51 -7.85 -1.48 -2.16
N GLY A 52 -8.52 -1.64 -1.03
CA GLY A 52 -8.19 -0.88 0.18
C GLY A 52 -6.86 -1.34 0.76
N PHE A 53 -6.06 -0.39 1.23
CA PHE A 53 -4.71 -0.69 1.71
C PHE A 53 -4.38 0.10 2.97
N TYR A 54 -3.83 -0.58 3.96
CA TYR A 54 -3.41 0.01 5.23
C TYR A 54 -1.99 -0.44 5.54
N VAL A 55 -1.18 0.47 6.09
CA VAL A 55 0.14 0.16 6.66
C VAL A 55 0.19 0.62 8.11
N GLY A 56 0.74 -0.22 8.99
CA GLY A 56 0.97 0.12 10.39
C GLY A 56 2.19 -0.58 10.97
N ILE A 57 2.42 -0.38 12.27
CA ILE A 57 3.53 -0.98 13.03
C ILE A 57 3.01 -2.11 13.91
N TRP A 58 3.71 -3.24 13.95
CA TRP A 58 3.43 -4.30 14.92
C TRP A 58 3.82 -3.85 16.33
N ASN A 59 2.84 -3.79 17.23
CA ASN A 59 3.09 -3.48 18.65
C ASN A 59 4.05 -4.50 19.27
N GLY A 60 5.12 -4.03 19.91
CA GLY A 60 6.01 -4.85 20.76
C GLY A 60 7.03 -5.76 20.06
N TYR A 61 6.79 -6.15 18.80
CA TYR A 61 7.70 -7.04 18.04
C TYR A 61 8.53 -6.28 17.00
N GLY A 62 8.09 -5.07 16.69
CA GLY A 62 8.63 -4.18 15.69
C GLY A 62 8.57 -4.73 14.26
N GLY A 63 8.70 -3.82 13.30
CA GLY A 63 8.41 -4.08 11.90
C GLY A 63 7.04 -3.54 11.52
N GLN A 64 6.78 -3.49 10.22
CA GLN A 64 5.52 -3.00 9.68
C GLN A 64 4.69 -4.13 9.10
N TYR A 65 3.39 -3.90 9.09
CA TYR A 65 2.43 -4.73 8.39
C TYR A 65 1.66 -3.92 7.38
N TYR A 66 1.14 -4.64 6.41
CA TYR A 66 0.05 -4.15 5.60
C TYR A 66 -1.22 -4.95 5.88
N THR A 67 -2.36 -4.33 5.61
CA THR A 67 -3.65 -5.01 5.44
C THR A 67 -4.24 -4.61 4.09
N ALA A 68 -4.46 -5.60 3.24
CA ALA A 68 -5.20 -5.46 1.99
C ALA A 68 -6.65 -5.93 2.21
N MET A 69 -7.59 -5.18 1.65
CA MET A 69 -9.02 -5.42 1.77
C MET A 69 -9.75 -5.03 0.48
N THR A 70 -11.00 -5.45 0.33
CA THR A 70 -11.84 -4.96 -0.78
C THR A 70 -11.98 -3.44 -0.70
N TYR A 71 -12.02 -2.78 -1.86
CA TYR A 71 -12.10 -1.32 -1.91
C TYR A 71 -13.51 -0.84 -1.56
N SER A 72 -13.58 0.18 -0.71
CA SER A 72 -14.76 1.02 -0.50
C SER A 72 -14.31 2.49 -0.52
N PRO A 73 -15.04 3.40 -1.18
CA PRO A 73 -14.74 4.83 -1.14
C PRO A 73 -14.71 5.41 0.29
N GLU A 74 -15.46 4.80 1.22
CA GLU A 74 -15.50 5.22 2.62
C GLU A 74 -14.15 5.08 3.32
N LEU A 75 -13.24 4.23 2.83
CA LEU A 75 -11.88 4.08 3.36
C LEU A 75 -11.11 5.39 3.42
N LEU A 76 -11.40 6.30 2.48
CA LEU A 76 -10.71 7.57 2.33
C LEU A 76 -11.42 8.73 3.05
N ASN A 77 -12.56 8.47 3.72
CA ASN A 77 -13.30 9.50 4.43
C ASN A 77 -12.66 9.78 5.80
N GLU A 78 -12.00 10.92 5.93
CA GLU A 78 -11.23 11.32 7.11
C GLU A 78 -12.08 11.68 8.33
N GLU A 79 -13.36 11.95 8.16
CA GLU A 79 -14.28 12.32 9.25
C GLU A 79 -14.77 11.10 10.04
N LYS A 80 -14.64 9.90 9.46
CA LYS A 80 -15.10 8.63 10.05
C LYS A 80 -14.01 7.97 10.88
N THR A 81 -14.37 7.18 11.87
CA THR A 81 -13.43 6.29 12.58
C THR A 81 -12.94 5.16 11.67
N TYR A 82 -11.84 4.49 12.03
CA TYR A 82 -11.35 3.33 11.27
C TYR A 82 -12.43 2.25 11.10
N GLN A 83 -13.16 1.94 12.17
CA GLN A 83 -14.22 0.93 12.17
C GLN A 83 -15.34 1.26 11.17
N GLU A 84 -15.73 2.54 11.10
CA GLU A 84 -16.74 3.00 10.15
C GLU A 84 -16.22 2.96 8.71
N ARG A 85 -14.97 3.36 8.48
CA ARG A 85 -14.33 3.34 7.15
C ARG A 85 -14.19 1.93 6.58
N THR A 86 -13.96 0.93 7.42
CA THR A 86 -13.74 -0.46 7.00
C THR A 86 -14.99 -1.33 7.10
N LYS A 87 -16.14 -0.80 7.55
CA LYS A 87 -17.36 -1.59 7.80
C LYS A 87 -17.84 -2.37 6.57
N ASN A 88 -17.71 -1.77 5.39
CA ASN A 88 -18.15 -2.33 4.11
C ASN A 88 -16.98 -2.94 3.31
N THR A 89 -15.93 -3.39 4.00
CA THR A 89 -14.75 -3.99 3.38
C THR A 89 -14.48 -5.37 3.95
N GLU A 90 -13.96 -6.26 3.11
CA GLU A 90 -13.57 -7.60 3.49
C GLU A 90 -12.04 -7.70 3.48
N LYS A 91 -11.47 -8.15 4.59
CA LYS A 91 -10.03 -8.36 4.70
C LYS A 91 -9.60 -9.50 3.78
N ILE A 92 -8.69 -9.20 2.86
CA ILE A 92 -8.06 -10.18 2.00
C ILE A 92 -6.86 -10.80 2.72
N ARG A 93 -5.95 -9.94 3.19
CA ARG A 93 -4.70 -10.39 3.83
C ARG A 93 -4.14 -9.32 4.74
N THR A 94 -3.60 -9.74 5.88
CA THR A 94 -2.63 -8.97 6.65
C THR A 94 -1.29 -9.70 6.57
N GLY A 95 -0.20 -8.97 6.35
CA GLY A 95 1.12 -9.56 6.20
C GLY A 95 2.24 -8.57 6.49
N HIS A 96 3.49 -9.04 6.42
CA HIS A 96 4.65 -8.17 6.60
C HIS A 96 4.76 -7.15 5.48
N PHE A 97 5.03 -5.90 5.87
CA PHE A 97 5.41 -4.83 4.97
C PHE A 97 6.90 -4.53 5.21
N MET A 98 7.74 -5.03 4.30
CA MET A 98 9.19 -5.01 4.47
C MET A 98 9.79 -3.84 3.72
N ASN A 99 10.50 -2.95 4.43
CA ASN A 99 11.16 -1.80 3.81
C ASN A 99 12.63 -2.09 3.55
N PHE A 100 13.11 -1.65 2.40
CA PHE A 100 14.48 -1.73 1.97
C PHE A 100 15.01 -0.36 1.58
N VAL A 101 16.29 -0.12 1.82
CA VAL A 101 17.03 1.02 1.25
C VAL A 101 18.02 0.44 0.25
N GLY A 102 17.81 0.73 -1.04
CA GLY A 102 18.48 -0.01 -2.10
C GLY A 102 18.10 -1.50 -2.08
N ASN A 103 19.07 -2.36 -1.76
CA ASN A 103 18.88 -3.81 -1.62
C ASN A 103 19.03 -4.31 -0.17
N GLN A 104 19.18 -3.39 0.80
CA GLN A 104 19.37 -3.74 2.21
C GLN A 104 18.05 -3.62 2.96
N LEU A 105 17.74 -4.61 3.81
CA LEU A 105 16.57 -4.56 4.68
C LEU A 105 16.77 -3.44 5.71
N GLY A 106 15.96 -2.39 5.64
CA GLY A 106 16.16 -1.16 6.42
C GLY A 106 16.29 -1.45 7.91
N ARG A 107 15.32 -2.16 8.49
CA ARG A 107 15.32 -2.51 9.93
C ARG A 107 16.56 -3.28 10.40
N ALA A 108 17.16 -4.11 9.55
CA ALA A 108 18.29 -4.97 9.94
C ALA A 108 19.66 -4.36 9.63
N THR A 109 19.69 -3.15 9.06
CA THR A 109 20.92 -2.42 8.75
C THR A 109 20.88 -1.08 9.48
N SER A 110 21.89 -0.81 10.31
CA SER A 110 22.07 0.48 10.98
C SER A 110 22.14 1.63 9.97
N ILE A 111 21.83 2.87 10.36
CA ILE A 111 21.96 4.01 9.44
C ILE A 111 23.40 4.10 8.94
N GLU A 112 24.38 3.91 9.82
CA GLU A 112 25.79 4.08 9.50
C GLU A 112 26.27 3.08 8.44
N ASP A 113 25.70 1.87 8.43
CA ASP A 113 26.07 0.79 7.49
C ASP A 113 25.17 0.74 6.24
N ARG A 114 24.13 1.59 6.17
CA ARG A 114 23.23 1.64 5.01
C ARG A 114 23.92 2.30 3.83
N LYS A 115 23.94 1.59 2.71
CA LYS A 115 24.30 2.12 1.41
C LYS A 115 23.17 3.04 0.93
N SER A 116 23.54 4.16 0.32
CA SER A 116 22.58 5.05 -0.35
C SER A 116 21.76 4.29 -1.39
N GLY A 117 20.45 4.47 -1.40
CA GLY A 117 19.57 3.80 -2.35
C GLY A 117 18.14 4.32 -2.29
N LYS A 118 17.31 3.91 -3.26
CA LYS A 118 15.89 4.22 -3.24
C LYS A 118 15.20 3.41 -2.14
N LEU A 119 14.25 4.03 -1.45
CA LEU A 119 13.36 3.32 -0.54
C LEU A 119 12.46 2.40 -1.37
N ARG A 120 12.42 1.12 -0.99
CA ARG A 120 11.58 0.09 -1.58
C ARG A 120 10.76 -0.60 -0.50
N ALA A 121 9.63 -1.18 -0.90
CA ALA A 121 8.80 -2.00 -0.06
C ALA A 121 8.44 -3.32 -0.74
N LEU A 122 8.28 -4.38 0.04
CA LEU A 122 7.87 -5.72 -0.40
C LEU A 122 6.73 -6.25 0.46
N MET A 123 5.79 -6.96 -0.17
CA MET A 123 4.61 -7.56 0.45
C MET A 123 4.52 -9.07 0.14
N PRO A 124 5.41 -9.89 0.72
CA PRO A 124 5.69 -11.25 0.23
C PRO A 124 4.54 -12.27 0.35
N SER A 125 3.40 -11.88 0.92
CA SER A 125 2.26 -12.79 1.15
C SER A 125 0.94 -12.29 0.56
N LEU A 126 0.95 -11.18 -0.19
CA LEU A 126 -0.29 -10.59 -0.69
C LEU A 126 -0.90 -11.47 -1.78
N SER A 127 -0.12 -11.86 -2.79
CA SER A 127 -0.55 -12.78 -3.84
C SER A 127 -1.14 -14.08 -3.28
N GLN A 128 -0.41 -14.72 -2.37
CA GLN A 128 -0.89 -15.93 -1.70
C GLN A 128 -2.22 -15.65 -0.98
N GLY A 129 -2.27 -14.59 -0.17
CA GLY A 129 -3.47 -14.20 0.55
C GLY A 129 -4.67 -13.97 -0.36
N TYR A 130 -4.46 -13.30 -1.50
CA TYR A 130 -5.48 -13.06 -2.50
C TYR A 130 -5.99 -14.36 -3.13
N TYR A 131 -5.10 -15.27 -3.55
CA TYR A 131 -5.52 -16.56 -4.09
C TYR A 131 -6.37 -17.37 -3.11
N TYR A 132 -6.08 -17.28 -1.80
CA TYR A 132 -6.90 -17.93 -0.77
C TYR A 132 -8.21 -17.21 -0.45
N SER A 133 -8.37 -15.93 -0.80
CA SER A 133 -9.64 -15.20 -0.61
C SER A 133 -10.66 -15.47 -1.71
N ILE A 134 -10.24 -16.01 -2.87
CA ILE A 134 -11.16 -16.33 -3.97
C ILE A 134 -11.94 -17.61 -3.63
N PRO A 135 -13.29 -17.57 -3.61
CA PRO A 135 -14.09 -18.75 -3.33
C PRO A 135 -13.98 -19.79 -4.45
N PHE A 136 -14.17 -21.06 -4.10
CA PHE A 136 -14.31 -22.13 -5.09
C PHE A 136 -15.64 -21.98 -5.84
N THR A 137 -15.66 -22.30 -7.13
CA THR A 137 -16.92 -22.38 -7.90
C THR A 137 -17.62 -23.72 -7.64
N LYS A 138 -18.92 -23.81 -7.93
CA LYS A 138 -19.75 -25.02 -7.69
C LYS A 138 -19.23 -26.27 -8.42
N ASP A 139 -18.49 -26.10 -9.52
CA ASP A 139 -18.01 -27.20 -10.37
C ASP A 139 -16.53 -27.55 -10.13
N GLY A 140 -15.93 -27.07 -9.03
CA GLY A 140 -14.52 -27.32 -8.75
C GLY A 140 -13.54 -26.64 -9.72
N GLU A 141 -14.03 -25.91 -10.73
CA GLU A 141 -13.21 -24.98 -11.50
C GLU A 141 -12.65 -23.93 -10.54
N PHE A 142 -11.33 -23.91 -10.40
CA PHE A 142 -10.66 -23.05 -9.45
C PHE A 142 -10.97 -21.60 -9.83
N GLY A 143 -11.73 -20.85 -9.01
CA GLY A 143 -11.92 -19.40 -9.22
C GLY A 143 -10.59 -18.64 -9.38
N ARG A 144 -9.51 -19.22 -8.81
CA ARG A 144 -8.11 -18.83 -8.96
C ARG A 144 -7.58 -18.82 -10.41
N GLN A 145 -8.18 -19.58 -11.31
CA GLN A 145 -7.80 -19.65 -12.73
C GLN A 145 -8.47 -18.56 -13.60
N LYS A 146 -9.49 -17.86 -13.06
CA LYS A 146 -10.23 -16.80 -13.79
C LYS A 146 -9.99 -15.41 -13.16
N LEU A 147 -8.72 -15.07 -12.91
CA LEU A 147 -8.35 -13.71 -12.50
C LEU A 147 -8.62 -12.71 -13.62
N SER A 148 -9.17 -11.54 -13.27
CA SER A 148 -9.23 -10.42 -14.20
C SER A 148 -7.81 -9.97 -14.56
N LYS A 149 -7.65 -9.34 -15.72
CA LYS A 149 -6.35 -8.76 -16.13
C LYS A 149 -5.80 -7.81 -15.07
N GLU A 150 -6.67 -6.96 -14.52
CA GLU A 150 -6.34 -6.04 -13.43
C GLU A 150 -5.78 -6.77 -12.20
N MET A 151 -6.49 -7.77 -11.69
CA MET A 151 -6.04 -8.47 -10.49
C MET A 151 -4.80 -9.31 -10.72
N LYS A 152 -4.64 -9.90 -11.91
CA LYS A 152 -3.41 -10.58 -12.30
C LYS A 152 -2.22 -9.61 -12.28
N THR A 153 -2.36 -8.44 -12.91
CA THR A 153 -1.30 -7.41 -12.90
C THR A 153 -0.98 -6.92 -11.49
N ILE A 154 -1.99 -6.74 -10.63
CA ILE A 154 -1.77 -6.40 -9.21
C ILE A 154 -0.99 -7.51 -8.48
N ILE A 155 -1.36 -8.77 -8.68
CA ILE A 155 -0.67 -9.91 -8.05
C ILE A 155 0.78 -9.96 -8.51
N ASP A 156 1.02 -9.89 -9.82
CA ASP A 156 2.36 -9.89 -10.41
C ASP A 156 3.19 -8.72 -9.86
N ALA A 157 2.60 -7.53 -9.69
CA ALA A 157 3.24 -6.37 -9.06
C ALA A 157 3.68 -6.64 -7.62
N THR A 158 2.91 -7.44 -6.87
CA THR A 158 3.12 -7.71 -5.43
C THR A 158 4.18 -8.76 -5.13
N GLU A 159 4.59 -9.52 -6.16
CA GLU A 159 5.80 -10.35 -6.12
C GLU A 159 7.09 -9.53 -6.22
N GLY A 160 7.00 -8.27 -6.68
CA GLY A 160 8.11 -7.35 -6.86
C GLY A 160 8.20 -6.25 -5.80
N PHE A 161 9.18 -5.37 -5.96
CA PHE A 161 9.34 -4.19 -5.11
C PHE A 161 8.45 -3.03 -5.55
N PHE A 162 7.99 -2.28 -4.56
CA PHE A 162 7.34 -0.98 -4.71
C PHE A 162 8.31 0.12 -4.29
N VAL A 163 8.67 1.02 -5.20
CA VAL A 163 9.64 2.09 -4.95
C VAL A 163 8.92 3.38 -4.55
N ASN A 164 9.50 4.10 -3.59
CA ASN A 164 9.06 5.45 -3.22
C ASN A 164 9.16 6.41 -4.40
N SER A 165 7.99 6.88 -4.85
CA SER A 165 7.86 7.93 -5.87
C SER A 165 7.45 9.28 -5.28
N GLY A 166 7.18 9.38 -3.97
CA GLY A 166 6.99 10.65 -3.27
C GLY A 166 6.37 10.53 -1.88
N GLY A 167 6.74 11.42 -0.95
CA GLY A 167 6.03 11.68 0.32
C GLY A 167 6.06 10.58 1.40
N CYS A 168 6.86 9.52 1.22
CA CYS A 168 6.78 8.32 2.04
C CYS A 168 7.56 8.31 3.36
N ARG A 169 8.36 9.33 3.67
CA ARG A 169 9.28 9.30 4.82
C ARG A 169 8.60 9.05 6.16
N LYS A 170 7.45 9.69 6.41
CA LYS A 170 6.69 9.59 7.67
C LYS A 170 5.94 8.27 7.84
N PHE A 171 5.86 7.47 6.78
CA PHE A 171 5.09 6.22 6.75
C PHE A 171 5.96 4.99 7.04
N PHE A 172 7.27 5.10 6.90
CA PHE A 172 8.18 3.97 6.94
C PHE A 172 9.36 4.23 7.89
N PRO A 173 9.13 4.23 9.21
CA PRO A 173 10.17 4.54 10.20
C PRO A 173 11.44 3.72 9.95
N TYR A 174 11.30 2.40 9.79
CA TYR A 174 12.44 1.50 9.55
C TYR A 174 13.13 1.63 8.17
N GLY A 175 12.62 2.47 7.28
CA GLY A 175 13.28 2.81 6.02
C GLY A 175 14.22 4.01 6.13
N TRP A 176 14.11 4.80 7.20
CA TRP A 176 14.83 6.06 7.38
C TRP A 176 15.51 6.19 8.76
N ASP A 177 15.10 5.38 9.73
CA ASP A 177 15.65 5.26 11.09
C ASP A 177 17.03 4.61 11.15
#